data_AF-A0A432UBS8-F1
#
_entry.id   AF-A0A432UBS8-F1
#
_cell.length_a   1.000
_cell.length_b   1.000
_cell.length_c   1.000
_cell.angle_alpha   90.00
_cell.angle_beta   90.00
_cell.angle_gamma   90.00
#
_symmetry.space_group_name_H-M   'P 1'
#
loop_
_entity.id
_entity.type
_entity.pdbx_description
1 polymer ?
#
loop_
_entity_poly.entity_id
_entity_poly.type
_entity_poly.pdbx_seq_one_letter_code
_entity_poly.pdbx_strand_id
1 'polypeptide(L)'
;MNSDSNCPTQEGFMRILNSHQGSTIVACVIAFLIALLIAFFTAKQVKSTSTVEFCNSCHEMNPFYKTWAAGKHGIDSMGAVRARCVDCHLPHDSLANYLKVKTQAGLHDMKAHAMKKKTPWLEIWKNRGPYVHEAYESGCKECHKKLVAPGIPVKAFTAHKAYIVGQTKRTCIDCHHEVGHGDLVTEFREIAQKEQ
;
A
#
# COMPACT_ATOMS: atom_id res chain seq x y z
N MET A 1 -39.96 -46.16 -42.47
CA MET A 1 -39.58 -45.52 -41.19
C MET A 1 -38.24 -46.07 -40.80
N ASN A 2 -37.19 -45.25 -40.84
CA ASN A 2 -35.97 -45.40 -40.04
C ASN A 2 -35.38 -44.00 -39.95
N SER A 3 -35.67 -43.35 -38.83
CA SER A 3 -35.23 -42.02 -38.46
C SER A 3 -34.06 -42.17 -37.50
N ASP A 4 -32.84 -42.34 -38.03
CA ASP A 4 -31.66 -42.20 -37.20
C ASP A 4 -30.92 -40.93 -37.61
N SER A 5 -31.30 -39.89 -36.87
CA SER A 5 -30.65 -38.61 -36.65
C SER A 5 -29.12 -38.62 -36.84
N ASN A 6 -28.66 -37.96 -37.91
CA ASN A 6 -27.34 -37.37 -37.99
C ASN A 6 -27.21 -36.27 -36.91
N CYS A 7 -26.94 -36.68 -35.66
CA CYS A 7 -26.35 -35.79 -34.67
C CYS A 7 -24.88 -35.57 -35.08
N PRO A 8 -24.36 -34.32 -35.15
CA PRO A 8 -22.94 -34.10 -35.40
C PRO A 8 -22.17 -34.74 -34.24
N THR A 9 -21.63 -35.93 -34.48
CA THR A 9 -21.10 -36.79 -33.43
C THR A 9 -19.87 -36.15 -32.79
N GLN A 10 -19.82 -36.29 -31.48
CA GLN A 10 -18.72 -36.08 -30.53
C GLN A 10 -17.29 -36.30 -31.10
N GLU A 11 -17.15 -37.11 -32.15
CA GLU A 11 -15.93 -37.38 -32.92
C GLU A 11 -15.30 -36.14 -33.58
N GLY A 12 -16.11 -35.21 -34.12
CA GLY A 12 -15.60 -34.00 -34.77
C GLY A 12 -14.93 -33.04 -33.79
N PHE A 13 -15.50 -32.91 -32.60
CA PHE A 13 -14.94 -32.15 -31.48
C PHE A 13 -13.65 -32.78 -30.95
N MET A 14 -13.61 -34.11 -30.84
CA MET A 14 -12.41 -34.84 -30.43
C MET A 14 -11.27 -34.73 -31.45
N ARG A 15 -11.55 -34.66 -32.77
CA ARG A 15 -10.52 -34.43 -33.80
C ARG A 15 -9.92 -33.03 -33.76
N ILE A 16 -10.72 -32.01 -33.43
CA ILE A 16 -10.23 -30.64 -33.25
C ILE A 16 -9.33 -30.59 -32.00
N LEU A 17 -9.77 -31.14 -30.86
CA LEU A 17 -8.97 -31.22 -29.62
C LEU A 17 -7.66 -32.00 -29.79
N ASN A 18 -7.67 -33.06 -30.60
CA ASN A 18 -6.51 -33.92 -30.84
C ASN A 18 -5.60 -33.44 -31.99
N SER A 19 -5.94 -32.31 -32.62
CA SER A 19 -5.05 -31.63 -33.57
C SER A 19 -4.06 -30.74 -32.80
N HIS A 20 -2.86 -30.51 -33.36
CA HIS A 20 -1.87 -29.61 -32.77
C HIS A 20 -2.45 -28.20 -32.51
N GLN A 21 -3.45 -27.78 -33.30
CA GLN A 21 -4.15 -26.50 -33.15
C GLN A 21 -5.17 -26.52 -31.99
N GLY A 22 -5.89 -27.62 -31.75
CA GLY A 22 -6.81 -27.71 -30.60
C GLY A 22 -6.11 -27.90 -29.27
N SER A 23 -5.03 -28.68 -29.24
CA SER A 23 -4.21 -28.86 -28.04
C SER A 23 -3.56 -27.55 -27.58
N THR A 24 -3.07 -26.74 -28.53
CA THR A 24 -2.52 -25.40 -28.23
C THR A 24 -3.58 -24.43 -27.73
N ILE A 25 -4.78 -24.41 -28.33
CA ILE A 25 -5.90 -23.57 -27.86
C ILE A 25 -6.30 -23.96 -26.42
N VAL A 26 -6.43 -25.25 -26.12
CA VAL A 26 -6.75 -25.72 -24.77
C VAL A 26 -5.66 -25.32 -23.79
N ALA A 27 -4.38 -25.47 -24.14
CA ALA A 27 -3.26 -25.04 -23.30
C ALA A 27 -3.28 -23.53 -23.05
N CYS A 28 -3.56 -22.70 -24.06
CA CYS A 28 -3.68 -21.25 -23.92
C CYS A 28 -4.86 -20.86 -23.00
N VAL A 29 -6.02 -21.53 -23.15
CA VAL A 29 -7.19 -21.29 -22.29
C VAL A 29 -6.86 -21.65 -20.84
N ILE A 30 -6.23 -22.80 -20.60
CA ILE A 30 -5.80 -23.21 -19.25
C ILE A 30 -4.81 -22.20 -18.66
N ALA A 31 -3.79 -21.79 -19.42
CA ALA A 31 -2.81 -20.81 -18.97
C ALA A 31 -3.46 -19.45 -18.64
N PHE A 32 -4.42 -19.00 -19.45
CA PHE A 32 -5.18 -17.79 -19.19
C PHE A 32 -6.02 -17.88 -17.92
N LEU A 33 -6.74 -19.00 -17.71
CA LEU A 33 -7.52 -19.23 -16.49
C LEU A 33 -6.63 -19.27 -15.24
N ILE A 34 -5.45 -19.90 -15.33
CA ILE A 34 -4.46 -19.90 -14.25
C ILE A 34 -3.97 -18.47 -13.98
N ALA A 35 -3.67 -17.68 -15.02
CA ALA A 35 -3.22 -16.30 -14.86
C ALA A 35 -4.28 -15.42 -14.18
N LEU A 36 -5.55 -15.57 -14.56
CA LEU A 36 -6.66 -14.89 -13.89
C LEU A 36 -6.81 -15.30 -12.43
N LEU A 37 -6.68 -16.59 -12.14
CA LEU A 37 -6.73 -17.12 -10.78
C LEU A 37 -5.62 -16.51 -9.92
N ILE A 38 -4.38 -16.51 -10.43
CA ILE A 38 -3.23 -15.89 -9.75
C ILE A 38 -3.49 -14.42 -9.50
N ALA A 39 -3.90 -13.66 -10.53
CA ALA A 39 -4.17 -12.23 -10.41
C ALA A 39 -5.25 -11.94 -9.36
N PHE A 40 -6.32 -12.74 -9.31
CA PHE A 40 -7.38 -12.61 -8.32
C PHE A 40 -6.87 -12.83 -6.89
N PHE A 41 -6.12 -13.91 -6.65
CA PHE A 41 -5.56 -14.18 -5.32
C PHE A 41 -4.51 -13.13 -4.92
N THR A 42 -3.67 -12.70 -5.84
CA THR A 42 -2.70 -11.62 -5.58
C THR A 42 -3.41 -10.32 -5.21
N ALA A 43 -4.45 -9.92 -5.95
CA ALA A 43 -5.22 -8.71 -5.63
C ALA A 43 -5.87 -8.80 -4.24
N LYS A 44 -6.46 -9.96 -3.90
CA LYS A 44 -7.04 -10.19 -2.57
C LYS A 44 -5.98 -10.11 -1.47
N GLN A 45 -4.82 -10.71 -1.69
CA GLN A 45 -3.73 -10.70 -0.72
C GLN A 45 -3.17 -9.30 -0.51
N VAL A 46 -2.96 -8.54 -1.59
CA VAL A 46 -2.52 -7.14 -1.52
C VAL A 46 -3.52 -6.31 -0.73
N LYS A 47 -4.82 -6.48 -0.97
CA LYS A 47 -5.86 -5.76 -0.21
C LYS A 47 -5.86 -6.14 1.27
N SER A 48 -5.82 -7.43 1.58
CA SER A 48 -5.85 -7.93 2.97
C SER A 48 -4.61 -7.50 3.76
N THR A 49 -3.43 -7.50 3.14
CA THR A 49 -2.18 -7.09 3.77
C THR A 49 -1.97 -5.58 3.77
N SER A 50 -2.98 -4.81 3.38
CA SER A 50 -2.96 -3.33 3.32
C SER A 50 -3.98 -2.70 4.28
N THR A 51 -4.55 -3.51 5.18
CA THR A 51 -5.43 -3.01 6.24
C THR A 51 -4.61 -2.53 7.44
N VAL A 52 -5.19 -1.65 8.25
CA VAL A 52 -4.53 -1.16 9.46
C VAL A 52 -4.37 -2.29 10.48
N GLU A 53 -5.36 -3.18 10.54
CA GLU A 53 -5.39 -4.34 11.42
C GLU A 53 -4.27 -5.34 11.08
N PHE A 54 -3.97 -5.52 9.78
CA PHE A 54 -2.83 -6.33 9.36
C PHE A 54 -1.51 -5.68 9.78
N CYS A 55 -1.37 -4.36 9.60
CA CYS A 55 -0.17 -3.67 10.05
C CYS A 55 0.01 -3.79 11.58
N ASN A 56 -1.08 -3.76 12.36
CA ASN A 56 -1.04 -3.92 13.81
C ASN A 56 -1.05 -5.38 14.30
N SER A 57 -0.88 -6.38 13.42
CA SER A 57 -0.85 -7.78 13.85
C SER A 57 0.45 -8.17 14.54
N CYS A 58 1.50 -7.38 14.37
CA CYS A 58 2.80 -7.56 15.01
C CYS A 58 2.97 -6.51 16.13
N HIS A 59 3.48 -6.93 17.28
CA HIS A 59 3.54 -6.07 18.48
C HIS A 59 4.46 -4.86 18.30
N GLU A 60 5.46 -4.96 17.41
CA GLU A 60 6.38 -3.88 17.06
C GLU A 60 5.65 -2.67 16.46
N MET A 61 4.47 -2.89 15.88
CA MET A 61 3.65 -1.85 15.25
C MET A 61 2.67 -1.18 16.20
N ASN A 62 2.45 -1.72 17.41
CA ASN A 62 1.51 -1.18 18.40
C ASN A 62 1.71 0.32 18.71
N PRO A 63 2.95 0.83 18.92
CA PRO A 63 3.17 2.24 19.22
C PRO A 63 2.76 3.15 18.05
N PHE A 64 3.04 2.69 16.82
CA PHE A 64 2.68 3.39 15.60
C PHE A 64 1.18 3.39 15.36
N TYR A 65 0.51 2.26 15.62
CA TYR A 65 -0.95 2.17 15.54
C TYR A 65 -1.61 3.10 16.55
N LYS A 66 -1.19 3.06 17.81
CA LYS A 66 -1.75 3.90 18.89
C LYS A 66 -1.64 5.38 18.54
N THR A 67 -0.47 5.82 18.11
CA THR A 67 -0.22 7.22 17.77
C THR A 67 -0.87 7.64 16.46
N TRP A 68 -0.98 6.73 15.48
CA TRP A 68 -1.78 6.95 14.28
C TRP A 68 -3.27 7.09 14.62
N ALA A 69 -3.82 6.23 15.49
CA ALA A 69 -5.23 6.22 15.87
C ALA A 69 -5.67 7.56 16.49
N ALA A 70 -4.83 8.13 17.35
CA ALA A 70 -5.01 9.47 17.93
C ALA A 70 -4.63 10.63 16.98
N GLY A 71 -3.92 10.33 15.90
CA GLY A 71 -3.43 11.29 14.90
C GLY A 71 -4.52 11.80 13.97
N LYS A 72 -4.20 12.81 13.15
CA LYS A 72 -5.17 13.52 12.29
C LYS A 72 -5.85 12.66 11.22
N HIS A 73 -5.26 11.53 10.83
CA HIS A 73 -5.85 10.58 9.88
C HIS A 73 -6.26 9.25 10.54
N GLY A 74 -6.22 9.21 11.87
CA GLY A 74 -6.55 8.07 12.70
C GLY A 74 -8.05 7.90 12.91
N ILE A 75 -8.40 6.75 13.49
CA ILE A 75 -9.77 6.39 13.82
C ILE A 75 -10.40 7.32 14.87
N ASP A 76 -9.62 7.90 15.78
CA ASP A 76 -10.11 8.74 16.87
C ASP A 76 -10.25 10.22 16.48
N SER A 77 -9.80 10.58 15.27
CA SER A 77 -9.88 11.96 14.77
C SER A 77 -11.25 12.25 14.15
N MET A 78 -11.85 13.38 14.55
CA MET A 78 -13.08 13.86 13.92
C MET A 78 -12.77 14.81 12.77
N GLY A 79 -13.49 14.67 11.66
CA GLY A 79 -13.53 15.64 10.56
C GLY A 79 -12.48 15.47 9.46
N ALA A 80 -11.56 14.51 9.57
CA ALA A 80 -10.61 14.16 8.52
C ALA A 80 -10.96 12.80 7.88
N VAL A 81 -10.59 12.63 6.61
CA VAL A 81 -10.69 11.33 5.94
C VAL A 81 -9.68 10.39 6.58
N ARG A 82 -10.15 9.22 7.02
CA ARG A 82 -9.28 8.17 7.57
C ARG A 82 -8.35 7.65 6.49
N ALA A 83 -7.05 7.72 6.74
CA ALA A 83 -6.02 7.12 5.88
C ALA A 83 -5.50 5.83 6.52
N ARG A 84 -5.32 4.78 5.73
CA ARG A 84 -4.65 3.54 6.17
C ARG A 84 -3.14 3.74 6.16
N CYS A 85 -2.41 2.83 6.80
CA CYS A 85 -0.94 2.85 6.81
C CYS A 85 -0.36 2.91 5.39
N VAL A 86 -0.88 2.08 4.48
CA VAL A 86 -0.40 2.02 3.09
C VAL A 86 -0.73 3.26 2.26
N ASP A 87 -1.71 4.05 2.67
CA ASP A 87 -2.11 5.23 1.90
C ASP A 87 -1.02 6.31 2.00
N CYS A 88 -0.20 6.28 3.06
CA CYS A 88 0.99 7.11 3.21
C CYS A 88 2.29 6.34 2.91
N HIS A 89 2.44 5.10 3.41
CA HIS A 89 3.72 4.39 3.40
C HIS A 89 4.08 3.69 2.08
N LEU A 90 3.15 3.60 1.12
CA LEU A 90 3.40 3.02 -0.19
C LEU A 90 3.23 4.06 -1.30
N PRO A 91 4.00 3.96 -2.40
CA PRO A 91 3.93 4.94 -3.47
C PRO A 91 2.68 4.73 -4.34
N HIS A 92 2.05 5.81 -4.78
CA HIS A 92 0.84 5.79 -5.62
C HIS A 92 1.11 6.25 -7.07
N ASP A 93 2.37 6.22 -7.52
CA ASP A 93 2.79 6.62 -8.86
C ASP A 93 2.49 5.53 -9.92
N SER A 94 2.61 4.25 -9.55
CA SER A 94 2.27 3.13 -10.42
C SER A 94 2.00 1.85 -9.63
N LEU A 95 1.19 0.95 -10.19
CA LEU A 95 0.94 -0.36 -9.59
C LEU A 95 2.23 -1.17 -9.43
N ALA A 96 3.13 -1.13 -10.42
CA ALA A 96 4.39 -1.86 -10.39
C ALA A 96 5.29 -1.39 -9.24
N ASN A 97 5.42 -0.07 -9.06
CA ASN A 97 6.19 0.49 -7.96
C ASN A 97 5.53 0.20 -6.61
N TYR A 98 4.20 0.39 -6.48
CA TYR A 98 3.45 0.05 -5.28
C TYR A 98 3.72 -1.40 -4.82
N LEU A 99 3.62 -2.37 -5.74
CA LEU A 99 3.85 -3.78 -5.43
C LEU A 99 5.31 -4.05 -5.06
N LYS A 100 6.26 -3.47 -5.81
CA LYS A 100 7.70 -3.58 -5.51
C LYS A 100 8.02 -3.09 -4.10
N VAL A 101 7.59 -1.88 -3.75
CA VAL A 101 7.85 -1.28 -2.43
C VAL A 101 7.17 -2.08 -1.33
N LYS A 102 5.92 -2.50 -1.54
CA LYS A 102 5.18 -3.33 -0.59
C LYS A 102 5.91 -4.64 -0.29
N THR A 103 6.38 -5.32 -1.33
CA THR A 103 7.11 -6.58 -1.19
C THR A 103 8.46 -6.37 -0.49
N GLN A 104 9.21 -5.34 -0.85
CA GLN A 104 10.50 -5.03 -0.22
C GLN A 104 10.35 -4.69 1.27
N ALA A 105 9.37 -3.83 1.61
CA ALA A 105 9.06 -3.47 2.99
C ALA A 105 8.59 -4.69 3.80
N GLY A 106 7.65 -5.47 3.28
CA GLY A 106 7.16 -6.67 3.95
C GLY A 106 8.25 -7.71 4.23
N LEU A 107 9.15 -7.96 3.26
CA LEU A 107 10.28 -8.87 3.45
C LEU A 107 11.28 -8.33 4.48
N HIS A 108 11.55 -7.03 4.47
CA HIS A 108 12.41 -6.39 5.45
C HIS A 108 11.84 -6.55 6.87
N ASP A 109 10.56 -6.25 7.06
CA ASP A 109 9.90 -6.28 8.37
C ASP A 109 9.76 -7.71 8.89
N MET A 110 9.42 -8.67 8.01
CA MET A 110 9.43 -10.09 8.36
C MET A 110 10.81 -10.56 8.82
N LYS A 111 11.87 -10.15 8.12
CA LYS A 111 13.25 -10.49 8.51
C LYS A 111 13.62 -9.85 9.85
N ALA A 112 13.28 -8.59 10.06
CA ALA A 112 13.53 -7.90 11.32
C ALA A 112 12.84 -8.58 12.51
N HIS A 113 11.56 -8.93 12.34
CA HIS A 113 10.76 -9.67 13.31
C HIS A 113 11.36 -11.05 13.61
N ALA A 114 11.67 -11.85 12.58
CA ALA A 114 12.24 -13.18 12.74
C ALA A 114 13.60 -13.16 13.45
N MET A 115 14.41 -12.13 13.21
CA MET A 115 15.70 -11.94 13.87
C MET A 115 15.61 -11.32 15.26
N LYS A 116 14.40 -10.99 15.76
CA LYS A 116 14.15 -10.27 17.02
C LYS A 116 15.03 -9.02 17.17
N LYS A 117 15.28 -8.32 16.06
CA LYS A 117 16.12 -7.12 16.07
C LYS A 117 15.39 -6.00 16.78
N LYS A 118 16.02 -5.38 17.77
CA LYS A 118 15.59 -4.06 18.25
C LYS A 118 15.81 -3.07 17.11
N THR A 119 14.72 -2.61 16.52
CA THR A 119 14.78 -1.62 15.45
C THR A 119 15.02 -0.25 16.07
N PRO A 120 16.07 0.49 15.67
CA PRO A 120 16.35 1.81 16.20
C PRO A 120 15.42 2.86 15.58
N TRP A 121 14.14 2.81 15.93
CA TRP A 121 13.08 3.61 15.31
C TRP A 121 13.36 5.11 15.36
N LEU A 122 13.96 5.60 16.45
CA LEU A 122 14.32 7.01 16.58
C LEU A 122 15.43 7.42 15.60
N GLU A 123 16.41 6.56 15.35
CA GLU A 123 17.47 6.83 14.37
C GLU A 123 16.91 6.78 12.95
N ILE A 124 16.06 5.80 12.65
CA ILE A 124 15.38 5.69 11.36
C ILE A 124 14.52 6.93 11.11
N TRP A 125 13.79 7.40 12.12
CA TRP A 125 12.97 8.61 12.02
C TRP A 125 13.82 9.86 11.80
N LYS A 126 14.99 9.97 12.43
CA LYS A 126 15.94 11.08 12.24
C LYS A 126 16.63 11.03 10.87
N ASN A 127 16.98 9.82 10.40
CA ASN A 127 17.77 9.58 9.19
C ASN A 127 16.91 9.20 7.99
N ARG A 128 15.61 9.54 8.01
CA ARG A 128 14.69 9.25 6.90
C ARG A 128 15.24 9.81 5.59
N GLY A 129 15.47 8.93 4.61
CA GLY A 129 16.05 9.28 3.31
C GLY A 129 15.02 9.83 2.31
N PRO A 130 15.47 10.34 1.14
CA PRO A 130 14.59 10.91 0.12
C PRO A 130 13.53 9.92 -0.39
N TYR A 131 13.88 8.64 -0.53
CA TYR A 131 12.95 7.58 -0.94
C TYR A 131 11.72 7.46 -0.02
N VAL A 132 11.93 7.58 1.29
CA VAL A 132 10.85 7.55 2.28
C VAL A 132 9.92 8.74 2.07
N HIS A 133 10.48 9.91 1.75
CA HIS A 133 9.68 11.10 1.45
C HIS A 133 8.93 10.98 0.14
N GLU A 134 9.51 10.40 -0.93
CA GLU A 134 8.83 10.20 -2.21
C GLU A 134 7.55 9.36 -2.08
N ALA A 135 7.60 8.27 -1.30
CA ALA A 135 6.43 7.45 -1.00
C ALA A 135 5.34 8.29 -0.33
N TYR A 136 5.68 9.02 0.74
CA TYR A 136 4.74 9.90 1.43
C TYR A 136 4.18 11.01 0.54
N GLU A 137 5.02 11.65 -0.28
CA GLU A 137 4.60 12.71 -1.19
C GLU A 137 3.52 12.22 -2.15
N SER A 138 3.70 11.03 -2.73
CA SER A 138 2.70 10.44 -3.62
C SER A 138 1.39 10.13 -2.88
N GLY A 139 1.46 9.61 -1.65
CA GLY A 139 0.29 9.37 -0.80
C GLY A 139 -0.45 10.63 -0.41
N CYS A 140 0.28 11.68 0.01
CA CYS A 140 -0.30 12.99 0.31
C CYS A 140 -1.05 13.54 -0.90
N LYS A 141 -0.46 13.48 -2.09
CA LYS A 141 -1.05 14.01 -3.33
C LYS A 141 -2.25 13.21 -3.84
N GLU A 142 -2.36 11.92 -3.50
CA GLU A 142 -3.52 11.13 -3.90
C GLU A 142 -4.81 11.62 -3.23
N CYS A 143 -4.74 12.16 -2.01
CA CYS A 143 -5.90 12.71 -1.32
C CYS A 143 -5.94 14.26 -1.37
N HIS A 144 -4.80 14.93 -1.19
CA HIS A 144 -4.67 16.39 -1.15
C HIS A 144 -4.44 17.00 -2.54
N LYS A 145 -5.36 16.73 -3.48
CA LYS A 145 -5.25 17.22 -4.87
C LYS A 145 -5.32 18.75 -4.98
N LYS A 146 -5.92 19.43 -4.00
CA LYS A 146 -6.06 20.89 -3.93
C LYS A 146 -5.38 21.42 -2.68
N LEU A 147 -4.12 21.81 -2.80
CA LEU A 147 -3.33 22.34 -1.69
C LEU A 147 -3.71 23.79 -1.32
N VAL A 148 -4.33 24.52 -2.25
CA VAL A 148 -4.79 25.89 -2.04
C VAL A 148 -6.30 25.92 -2.15
N ALA A 149 -6.96 26.37 -1.08
CA ALA A 149 -8.42 26.50 -0.99
C ALA A 149 -8.80 27.83 -0.32
N PRO A 150 -10.01 28.35 -0.57
CA PRO A 150 -10.54 29.49 0.19
C PRO A 150 -10.53 29.20 1.69
N GLY A 151 -10.09 30.18 2.50
CA GLY A 151 -10.09 30.08 3.96
C GLY A 151 -8.80 29.53 4.60
N ILE A 152 -7.78 29.15 3.82
CA ILE A 152 -6.48 28.78 4.42
C ILE A 152 -5.73 30.02 4.95
N PRO A 153 -4.95 29.91 6.03
CA PRO A 153 -4.12 31.00 6.52
C PRO A 153 -3.12 31.49 5.45
N VAL A 154 -2.84 32.79 5.42
CA VAL A 154 -1.89 33.39 4.45
C VAL A 154 -0.52 32.71 4.48
N LYS A 155 -0.03 32.31 5.66
CA LYS A 155 1.22 31.57 5.80
C LYS A 155 1.17 30.20 5.08
N ALA A 156 0.07 29.47 5.20
CA ALA A 156 -0.12 28.19 4.51
C ALA A 156 -0.22 28.40 3.00
N PHE A 157 -0.95 29.43 2.56
CA PHE A 157 -1.03 29.79 1.14
C PHE A 157 0.37 30.04 0.54
N THR A 158 1.19 30.86 1.19
CA THR A 158 2.54 31.17 0.72
C THR A 158 3.42 29.92 0.66
N ALA A 159 3.37 29.06 1.69
CA ALA A 159 4.15 27.82 1.74
C ALA A 159 3.72 26.83 0.64
N HIS A 160 2.42 26.56 0.51
CA HIS A 160 1.88 25.67 -0.52
C HIS A 160 2.15 26.21 -1.93
N LYS A 161 2.03 27.54 -2.15
CA LYS A 161 2.38 28.15 -3.43
C LYS A 161 3.84 27.88 -3.78
N ALA A 162 4.78 28.13 -2.85
CA ALA A 162 6.20 27.88 -3.07
C ALA A 162 6.49 26.41 -3.42
N TYR A 163 5.80 25.46 -2.77
CA TYR A 163 5.86 24.04 -3.11
C TYR A 163 5.36 23.75 -4.52
N ILE A 164 4.15 24.22 -4.87
CA ILE A 164 3.51 23.99 -6.17
C ILE A 164 4.37 24.51 -7.32
N VAL A 165 4.97 25.69 -7.16
CA VAL A 165 5.81 26.31 -8.22
C VAL A 165 7.27 25.84 -8.19
N GLY A 166 7.63 24.87 -7.35
CA GLY A 166 8.97 24.28 -7.30
C GLY A 166 10.05 25.20 -6.71
N GLN A 167 9.68 26.22 -5.92
CA GLN A 167 10.62 27.12 -5.24
C GLN A 167 11.25 26.51 -3.98
N THR A 168 10.76 25.35 -3.54
CA THR A 168 11.26 24.62 -2.38
C THR A 168 11.42 23.14 -2.71
N LYS A 169 12.42 22.49 -2.12
CA LYS A 169 12.60 21.03 -2.15
C LYS A 169 12.00 20.33 -0.94
N ARG A 170 11.36 21.08 -0.03
CA ARG A 170 10.66 20.52 1.13
C ARG A 170 9.46 19.71 0.68
N THR A 171 9.17 18.68 1.45
CA THR A 171 8.05 17.76 1.31
C THR A 171 6.95 18.08 2.31
N CYS A 172 5.79 17.46 2.15
CA CYS A 172 4.62 17.62 3.00
C CYS A 172 4.97 17.36 4.47
N ILE A 173 5.71 16.29 4.74
CA ILE A 173 6.07 15.87 6.11
C ILE A 173 7.22 16.67 6.74
N ASP A 174 7.92 17.52 5.97
CA ASP A 174 8.90 18.47 6.52
C ASP A 174 8.21 19.60 7.30
N CYS A 175 6.94 19.89 6.99
CA CYS A 175 6.12 20.84 7.74
C CYS A 175 5.05 20.11 8.56
N HIS A 176 4.35 19.13 7.99
CA HIS A 176 3.28 18.35 8.63
C HIS A 176 3.81 17.08 9.32
N HIS A 177 4.81 17.23 10.17
CA HIS A 177 5.54 16.12 10.80
C HIS A 177 4.71 15.23 11.74
N GLU A 178 3.64 15.76 12.33
CA GLU A 178 2.79 15.04 13.29
C GLU A 178 1.59 14.33 12.63
N VAL A 179 1.40 14.46 11.31
CA VAL A 179 0.17 13.98 10.66
C VAL A 179 0.01 12.45 10.72
N GLY A 180 1.13 11.72 10.61
CA GLY A 180 1.12 10.25 10.54
C GLY A 180 1.01 9.56 11.90
N HIS A 181 1.81 10.03 12.87
CA HIS A 181 1.97 9.38 14.17
C HIS A 181 2.02 10.37 15.34
N GLY A 182 1.41 11.55 15.23
CA GLY A 182 1.31 12.52 16.34
C GLY A 182 2.64 12.72 17.07
N ASP A 183 2.62 12.51 18.39
CA ASP A 183 3.80 12.53 19.26
C ASP A 183 4.41 11.13 19.47
N LEU A 184 4.91 10.54 18.37
CA LEU A 184 5.58 9.25 18.39
C LEU A 184 6.84 9.23 19.29
N VAL A 185 7.50 10.38 19.44
CA VAL A 185 8.72 10.49 20.23
C VAL A 185 8.42 10.31 21.71
N THR A 186 7.34 10.92 22.21
CA THR A 186 6.92 10.72 23.61
C THR A 186 6.49 9.28 23.87
N GLU A 187 5.74 8.66 22.95
CA GLU A 187 5.36 7.24 23.09
C GLU A 187 6.59 6.33 23.24
N PHE A 188 7.64 6.53 22.43
CA PHE A 188 8.87 5.75 22.56
C PHE A 188 9.63 6.02 23.86
N ARG A 189 9.60 7.24 24.39
CA ARG A 189 10.21 7.53 25.70
C ARG A 189 9.48 6.79 26.82
N GLU A 190 8.15 6.76 26.80
CA GLU A 190 7.35 6.04 27.79
C GLU A 190 7.59 4.53 27.75
N ILE A 191 7.69 3.94 26.55
CA ILE A 191 8.00 2.52 26.38
C ILE A 191 9.39 2.22 26.95
N ALA A 192 10.39 3.05 26.63
CA ALA A 192 11.75 2.87 27.13
C ALA A 192 11.85 2.97 28.66
N GLN A 193 11.01 3.78 29.30
CA GLN A 193 10.94 3.89 30.76
C GLN A 193 10.26 2.68 31.42
N LYS A 194 9.32 2.00 30.74
CA LYS A 194 8.61 0.82 31.25
C LYS A 194 9.41 -0.49 31.10
N GLU A 195 10.42 -0.49 30.22
CA GLU A 195 11.33 -1.62 30.00
C GLU A 195 12.58 -1.59 30.92
N GLN A 196 12.70 -0.57 31.78
CA GLN A 196 13.71 -0.45 32.84
C GLN A 196 13.19 -1.00 34.17
#